data_AF-A0A3E0H5U6-F1
#
_entry.id   AF-A0A3E0H5U6-F1
#
_cell.length_a   1.000
_cell.length_b   1.000
_cell.length_c   1.000
_cell.angle_alpha   90.00
_cell.angle_beta   90.00
_cell.angle_gamma   90.00
#
_symmetry.space_group_name_H-M   'P 1'
#
loop_
_entity.id
_entity.type
_entity.pdbx_description
1 polymer ?
#
loop_
_entity_poly.entity_id
_entity_poly.type
_entity_poly.pdbx_seq_one_letter_code
_entity_poly.pdbx_strand_id
1 'polypeptide(L)'
;MSSKARTHLREWQAVAVQAPIWQQRHLRDVWGAPSDVSASGTDGAQRASTRTAELTRTHDGLLFDFSKQRLDAAVLNDLLALAEACELPRAIERLLSGARVNQSEDRAALHTALRLPVTSQLVVDGDDVVPAVHASLARMSDIVSRIHAQQWRGVTGEAISDVVSIGVGGSDLGPYLATQALAEFAPPEARGLSVHFVSSIDGTQLADLLDHLRPETTLFVVASKSFSTIDTLSNAETAIAWMRSRIADRARILRHHFIGVSAKPEKMTAYGIPEANQIRFWDWVGGRFSLWSGIGLPIALKLGMAGFKQLLAGAHALDTHFAQAPLAHNLPVLMGLLQVWNSTFLGINGQAILPYDARLKLFPSYLTQLEMESNGKSVDRLGTPIDYATCPILWGEVGSNAQHAFYQLLHQGTQPVACDFIAPIRRYSRDDDAGSSLQHQQQLALANCLAQSRVLMLGDDTRQGHHYYRGNQPSSTLLFDALTPYRLGQLIALYEHKVYVASVLWNINPFDQWGVELGKQIASATHTVMVGRAQADDYDGSTQQLLRVIAEGRVGCERVSVQADSPPKEPLS
;
A
#
# COMPACT_ATOMS: atom_id res chain seq x y z
N MET A 1 25.50 19.87 1.25
CA MET A 1 26.28 18.66 1.61
C MET A 1 26.87 18.10 0.33
N SER A 2 28.19 17.89 0.30
CA SER A 2 28.89 17.33 -0.86
C SER A 2 28.21 16.06 -1.35
N SER A 3 27.77 16.04 -2.62
CA SER A 3 27.04 14.92 -3.26
C SER A 3 27.97 13.74 -3.53
N LYS A 4 28.52 13.13 -2.48
CA LYS A 4 29.10 11.79 -2.64
C LYS A 4 27.93 10.84 -2.89
N ALA A 5 27.97 10.13 -4.01
CA ALA A 5 27.04 9.05 -4.30
C ALA A 5 26.93 8.13 -3.08
N ARG A 6 25.73 7.60 -2.78
CA ARG A 6 25.51 6.69 -1.63
C ARG A 6 26.53 5.55 -1.58
N THR A 7 26.89 5.03 -2.76
CA THR A 7 27.87 3.98 -2.97
C THR A 7 29.30 4.33 -2.57
N HIS A 8 29.63 5.61 -2.41
CA HIS A 8 30.94 6.09 -1.97
C HIS A 8 31.05 6.27 -0.44
N LEU A 9 29.96 6.07 0.32
CA LEU A 9 30.03 6.06 1.78
C LEU A 9 30.85 4.86 2.26
N ARG A 10 31.69 5.07 3.27
CA ARG A 10 32.50 3.99 3.85
C ARG A 10 31.61 2.88 4.42
N GLU A 11 30.51 3.27 5.04
CA GLU A 11 29.51 2.40 5.64
C GLU A 11 28.77 1.60 4.58
N TRP A 12 28.51 2.19 3.40
CA TRP A 12 27.95 1.47 2.26
C TRP A 12 28.92 0.38 1.78
N GLN A 13 30.20 0.73 1.64
CA GLN A 13 31.25 -0.22 1.25
C GLN A 13 31.42 -1.34 2.29
N ALA A 14 31.31 -1.02 3.58
CA ALA A 14 31.36 -2.01 4.66
C ALA A 14 30.23 -3.05 4.52
N VAL A 15 28.99 -2.60 4.32
CA VAL A 15 27.85 -3.50 4.07
C VAL A 15 28.03 -4.29 2.77
N ALA A 16 28.50 -3.65 1.69
CA ALA A 16 28.71 -4.29 0.40
C ALA A 16 29.71 -5.45 0.46
N VAL A 17 30.76 -5.34 1.26
CA VAL A 17 31.76 -6.42 1.43
C VAL A 17 31.17 -7.65 2.13
N GLN A 18 30.13 -7.49 2.96
CA GLN A 18 29.44 -8.61 3.60
C GLN A 18 28.51 -9.38 2.65
N ALA A 19 28.01 -8.74 1.59
CA ALA A 19 26.97 -9.30 0.74
C ALA A 19 27.37 -10.63 0.04
N PRO A 20 28.57 -10.77 -0.58
CA PRO A 20 28.96 -12.03 -1.22
C PRO A 20 29.03 -13.20 -0.22
N ILE A 21 29.45 -12.94 1.02
CA ILE A 21 29.48 -13.94 2.09
C ILE A 21 28.06 -14.43 2.37
N TRP A 22 27.12 -13.50 2.55
CA TRP A 22 25.74 -13.85 2.87
C TRP A 22 24.95 -14.41 1.69
N GLN A 23 25.32 -14.07 0.45
CA GLN A 23 24.79 -14.68 -0.77
C GLN A 23 25.13 -16.18 -0.88
N GLN A 24 26.27 -16.60 -0.32
CA GLN A 24 26.70 -18.01 -0.33
C GLN A 24 26.33 -18.76 0.96
N ARG A 25 26.30 -18.06 2.10
CA ARG A 25 25.99 -18.66 3.40
C ARG A 25 24.52 -19.06 3.48
N HIS A 26 24.27 -20.27 3.99
CA HIS A 26 22.93 -20.78 4.19
C HIS A 26 22.44 -20.53 5.62
N LEU A 27 21.17 -20.15 5.80
CA LEU A 27 20.59 -19.90 7.12
C LEU A 27 20.71 -21.11 8.06
N ARG A 28 20.53 -22.33 7.55
CA ARG A 28 20.79 -23.58 8.30
C ARG A 28 22.12 -23.60 9.05
N ASP A 29 23.21 -23.12 8.42
CA ASP A 29 24.55 -23.11 9.01
C ASP A 29 24.63 -22.13 10.19
N VAL A 30 23.86 -21.03 10.12
CA VAL A 30 23.76 -20.00 11.16
C VAL A 30 22.95 -20.50 12.35
N TRP A 31 21.87 -21.24 12.07
CA TRP A 31 20.97 -21.79 13.09
C TRP A 31 21.51 -23.07 13.75
N GLY A 32 22.62 -23.64 13.26
CA GLY A 32 23.19 -24.89 13.79
C GLY A 32 22.20 -26.06 13.73
N ALA A 33 21.29 -26.04 12.76
CA ALA A 33 20.22 -27.02 12.67
C ALA A 33 20.74 -28.35 12.10
N PRO A 34 20.36 -29.51 12.68
CA PRO A 34 20.71 -30.81 12.12
C PRO A 34 20.07 -31.00 10.73
N SER A 35 20.60 -31.97 9.97
CA SER A 35 20.17 -32.32 8.61
C SER A 35 18.70 -32.72 8.48
N ASP A 36 18.07 -33.13 9.60
CA ASP A 36 16.63 -33.38 9.71
C ASP A 36 15.92 -32.20 10.39
N VAL A 37 15.01 -31.56 9.66
CA VAL A 37 14.22 -30.40 10.11
C VAL A 37 13.30 -30.73 11.29
N SER A 38 13.07 -32.03 11.56
CA SER A 38 12.25 -32.56 12.66
C SER A 38 13.03 -32.92 13.94
N ALA A 39 14.37 -32.95 13.91
CA ALA A 39 15.20 -33.34 15.06
C ALA A 39 15.76 -32.12 15.83
N SER A 40 15.94 -32.24 17.16
CA SER A 40 16.52 -31.20 18.03
C SER A 40 17.87 -31.66 18.63
N GLY A 41 18.89 -30.81 18.52
CA GLY A 41 20.23 -31.02 19.11
C GLY A 41 20.62 -29.87 20.05
N THR A 42 21.43 -30.14 21.07
CA THR A 42 21.65 -29.26 22.24
C THR A 42 22.54 -28.03 21.99
N ASP A 43 23.63 -28.15 21.22
CA ASP A 43 24.52 -27.00 20.93
C ASP A 43 23.94 -26.02 19.90
N GLY A 44 23.18 -26.54 18.92
CA GLY A 44 22.40 -25.72 17.99
C GLY A 44 21.30 -24.93 18.70
N ALA A 45 20.70 -25.49 19.75
CA ALA A 45 19.64 -24.84 20.52
C ALA A 45 20.11 -23.56 21.22
N GLN A 46 21.34 -23.53 21.76
CA GLN A 46 21.87 -22.35 22.46
C GLN A 46 22.24 -21.20 21.50
N ARG A 47 22.81 -21.52 20.33
CA ARG A 47 23.07 -20.52 19.26
C ARG A 47 21.77 -19.99 18.67
N ALA A 48 20.79 -20.86 18.40
CA ALA A 48 19.45 -20.49 17.95
C ALA A 48 18.74 -19.57 18.95
N SER A 49 18.83 -19.87 20.24
CA SER A 49 18.24 -19.06 21.32
C SER A 49 18.84 -17.64 21.39
N THR A 50 20.17 -17.53 21.33
CA THR A 50 20.87 -16.22 21.39
C THR A 50 20.52 -15.34 20.18
N ARG A 51 20.58 -15.91 18.97
CA ARG A 51 20.20 -15.21 17.73
C ARG A 51 18.75 -14.71 17.76
N THR A 52 17.84 -15.53 18.27
CA THR A 52 16.42 -15.18 18.36
C THR A 52 16.22 -13.98 19.28
N ALA A 53 16.89 -13.97 20.45
CA ALA A 53 16.83 -12.84 21.38
C ALA A 53 17.42 -11.56 20.77
N GLU A 54 18.54 -11.66 20.06
CA GLU A 54 19.21 -10.51 19.43
C GLU A 54 18.44 -9.91 18.24
N LEU A 55 17.66 -10.72 17.53
CA LEU A 55 16.96 -10.36 16.29
C LEU A 55 15.43 -10.40 16.42
N THR A 56 14.93 -10.22 17.65
CA THR A 56 13.52 -9.98 17.92
C THR A 56 13.35 -8.64 18.63
N ARG A 57 12.34 -7.87 18.24
CA ARG A 57 11.97 -6.63 18.93
C ARG A 57 10.49 -6.62 19.23
N THR A 58 10.12 -6.00 20.34
CA THR A 58 8.72 -5.82 20.72
C THR A 58 8.45 -4.33 20.98
N HIS A 59 7.31 -3.85 20.54
CA HIS A 59 6.83 -2.52 20.86
C HIS A 59 5.31 -2.51 20.86
N ASP A 60 4.72 -2.08 21.97
CA ASP A 60 3.26 -1.89 22.14
C ASP A 60 2.41 -3.09 21.66
N GLY A 61 2.86 -4.33 21.90
CA GLY A 61 2.15 -5.55 21.47
C GLY A 61 2.32 -5.94 19.99
N LEU A 62 3.23 -5.28 19.26
CA LEU A 62 3.82 -5.79 18.03
C LEU A 62 5.12 -6.53 18.37
N LEU A 63 5.26 -7.77 17.92
CA LEU A 63 6.52 -8.51 17.91
C LEU A 63 7.02 -8.60 16.47
N PHE A 64 8.27 -8.20 16.26
CA PHE A 64 8.98 -8.32 15.00
C PHE A 64 10.17 -9.27 15.18
N ASP A 65 10.02 -10.50 14.69
CA ASP A 65 11.09 -11.49 14.59
C ASP A 65 11.70 -11.42 13.19
N PHE A 66 12.97 -11.02 13.11
CA PHE A 66 13.75 -11.01 11.87
C PHE A 66 14.97 -11.92 11.97
N SER A 67 14.95 -12.88 12.89
CA SER A 67 16.02 -13.87 13.09
C SER A 67 16.24 -14.77 11.87
N LYS A 68 15.23 -14.92 11.01
CA LYS A 68 15.28 -15.70 9.76
C LYS A 68 15.72 -14.88 8.55
N GLN A 69 16.26 -13.68 8.76
CA GLN A 69 16.94 -12.89 7.73
C GLN A 69 18.40 -13.32 7.57
N ARG A 70 18.97 -13.15 6.37
CA ARG A 70 20.36 -13.52 6.01
C ARG A 70 21.37 -12.48 6.50
N LEU A 71 21.51 -12.36 7.81
CA LEU A 71 22.44 -11.43 8.45
C LEU A 71 22.89 -11.94 9.83
N ASP A 72 23.94 -11.36 10.41
CA ASP A 72 24.31 -11.50 11.82
C ASP A 72 24.45 -10.12 12.48
N ALA A 73 24.92 -10.09 13.73
CA ALA A 73 25.11 -8.85 14.47
C ALA A 73 26.09 -7.89 13.78
N ALA A 74 27.11 -8.39 13.07
CA ALA A 74 28.07 -7.54 12.36
C ALA A 74 27.39 -6.82 11.20
N VAL A 75 26.64 -7.55 10.36
CA VAL A 75 25.86 -6.96 9.27
C VAL A 75 24.82 -5.96 9.78
N LEU A 76 24.12 -6.30 10.87
CA LEU A 76 23.14 -5.39 11.48
C LEU A 76 23.81 -4.09 11.96
N ASN A 77 24.97 -4.17 12.60
CA ASN A 77 25.72 -3.00 13.05
C ASN A 77 26.21 -2.15 11.88
N ASP A 78 26.68 -2.77 10.79
CA ASP A 78 27.09 -2.06 9.57
C ASP A 78 25.89 -1.36 8.90
N LEU A 79 24.71 -2.00 8.87
CA LEU A 79 23.47 -1.38 8.37
C LEU A 79 23.02 -0.20 9.24
N LEU A 80 23.12 -0.32 10.57
CA LEU A 80 22.84 0.78 11.49
C LEU A 80 23.83 1.94 11.31
N ALA A 81 25.12 1.64 11.14
CA ALA A 81 26.13 2.64 10.83
C ALA A 81 25.85 3.34 9.49
N LEU A 82 25.41 2.59 8.48
CA LEU A 82 24.97 3.16 7.20
C LEU A 82 23.78 4.10 7.39
N ALA A 83 22.79 3.75 8.21
CA ALA A 83 21.66 4.64 8.50
C ALA A 83 22.10 5.94 9.17
N GLU A 84 23.03 5.88 10.13
CA GLU A 84 23.62 7.07 10.77
C GLU A 84 24.38 7.93 9.74
N ALA A 85 25.23 7.31 8.91
CA ALA A 85 25.95 8.01 7.83
C ALA A 85 25.02 8.59 6.77
N CYS A 86 23.82 8.04 6.61
CA CYS A 86 22.76 8.58 5.76
C CYS A 86 21.95 9.72 6.40
N GLU A 87 22.30 10.12 7.63
CA GLU A 87 21.58 11.09 8.46
C GLU A 87 20.11 10.71 8.72
N LEU A 88 19.83 9.41 8.91
CA LEU A 88 18.47 8.93 9.12
C LEU A 88 17.77 9.59 10.33
N PRO A 89 18.39 9.76 11.52
CA PRO A 89 17.71 10.42 12.64
C PRO A 89 17.23 11.83 12.30
N ARG A 90 18.07 12.60 11.59
CA ARG A 90 17.73 13.94 11.11
C ARG A 90 16.65 13.92 10.02
N ALA A 91 16.66 12.91 9.16
CA ALA A 91 15.61 12.73 8.16
C ALA A 91 14.25 12.48 8.83
N ILE A 92 14.21 11.62 9.87
CA ILE A 92 13.00 11.36 10.68
C ILE A 92 12.47 12.66 11.29
N GLU A 93 13.34 13.45 11.94
CA GLU A 93 12.98 14.75 12.50
C GLU A 93 12.40 15.68 11.43
N ARG A 94 13.04 15.76 10.24
CA ARG A 94 12.58 16.59 9.12
C ARG A 94 11.21 16.17 8.60
N LEU A 95 10.93 14.86 8.51
CA LEU A 95 9.62 14.36 8.11
C LEU A 95 8.54 14.82 9.09
N LEU A 96 8.77 14.60 10.39
CA LEU A 96 7.77 14.82 11.43
C LEU A 96 7.57 16.30 11.79
N SER A 97 8.59 17.13 11.62
CA SER A 97 8.52 18.59 11.80
C SER A 97 7.90 19.33 10.63
N GLY A 98 7.60 18.65 9.52
CA GLY A 98 7.01 19.29 8.34
C GLY A 98 7.99 20.04 7.46
N ALA A 99 9.29 19.71 7.53
CA ALA A 99 10.25 20.21 6.56
C ALA A 99 9.86 19.75 5.14
N ARG A 100 10.32 20.51 4.14
CA ARG A 100 10.09 20.21 2.72
C ARG A 100 10.92 19.00 2.28
N VAL A 101 10.43 17.81 2.61
CA VAL A 101 11.10 16.53 2.32
C VAL A 101 10.74 15.98 0.93
N ASN A 102 9.62 16.43 0.34
CA ASN A 102 9.27 16.19 -1.06
C ASN A 102 9.91 17.28 -1.93
N GLN A 103 11.14 17.05 -2.37
CA GLN A 103 11.95 18.08 -3.02
C GLN A 103 11.53 18.40 -4.46
N SER A 104 11.08 17.39 -5.23
CA SER A 104 10.70 17.61 -6.63
C SER A 104 9.42 18.44 -6.78
N GLU A 105 8.58 18.48 -5.74
CA GLU A 105 7.39 19.35 -5.68
C GLU A 105 7.53 20.51 -4.68
N ASP A 106 8.69 20.66 -4.04
CA ASP A 106 8.98 21.64 -2.99
C ASP A 106 7.89 21.71 -1.89
N ARG A 107 7.60 20.56 -1.26
CA ARG A 107 6.50 20.41 -0.29
C ARG A 107 6.89 19.59 0.94
N ALA A 108 6.16 19.82 2.02
CA ALA A 108 6.13 18.91 3.16
C ALA A 108 5.38 17.60 2.79
N ALA A 109 5.67 16.53 3.53
CA ALA A 109 4.95 15.25 3.41
C ALA A 109 4.44 14.82 4.79
N LEU A 110 3.23 15.23 5.14
CA LEU A 110 2.79 15.38 6.53
C LEU A 110 1.63 14.47 6.94
N HIS A 111 1.54 13.28 6.37
CA HIS A 111 0.47 12.33 6.71
C HIS A 111 0.39 12.01 8.23
N THR A 112 1.50 12.10 8.97
CA THR A 112 1.54 11.99 10.43
C THR A 112 0.77 13.10 11.16
N ALA A 113 0.66 14.30 10.56
CA ALA A 113 -0.12 15.41 11.13
C ALA A 113 -1.62 15.09 11.21
N LEU A 114 -2.13 14.21 10.33
CA LEU A 114 -3.54 13.81 10.28
C LEU A 114 -4.00 13.02 11.51
N ARG A 115 -3.04 12.51 12.29
CA ARG A 115 -3.26 11.66 13.47
C ARG A 115 -2.65 12.24 14.74
N LEU A 116 -2.22 13.51 14.72
CA LEU A 116 -1.76 14.20 15.92
C LEU A 116 -2.94 14.46 16.88
N PRO A 117 -2.70 14.35 18.21
CA PRO A 117 -3.63 14.80 19.23
C PRO A 117 -4.06 16.26 19.02
N VAL A 118 -5.29 16.60 19.43
CA VAL A 118 -5.81 17.98 19.33
C VAL A 118 -5.00 19.00 20.13
N THR A 119 -4.24 18.54 21.12
CA THR A 119 -3.36 19.36 21.97
C THR A 119 -1.97 19.58 21.38
N SER A 120 -1.65 18.94 20.25
CA SER A 120 -0.36 19.10 19.58
C SER A 120 -0.31 20.42 18.80
N GLN A 121 0.91 20.85 18.49
CA GLN A 121 1.17 22.00 17.64
C GLN A 121 2.16 21.58 16.55
N LEU A 122 1.87 21.92 15.29
CA LEU A 122 2.78 21.69 14.18
C LEU A 122 2.68 22.85 13.19
N VAL A 123 3.69 23.72 13.21
CA VAL A 123 3.72 24.93 12.37
C VAL A 123 4.45 24.64 11.07
N VAL A 124 3.79 24.88 9.94
CA VAL A 124 4.32 24.69 8.58
C VAL A 124 4.04 25.96 7.79
N ASP A 125 5.07 26.53 7.17
CA ASP A 125 4.98 27.79 6.42
C ASP A 125 4.31 28.95 7.20
N GLY A 126 4.41 28.93 8.54
CA GLY A 126 3.86 29.96 9.44
C GLY A 126 2.49 29.62 10.03
N ASP A 127 1.81 28.57 9.56
CA ASP A 127 0.49 28.18 10.01
C ASP A 127 0.51 26.88 10.82
N ASP A 128 -0.21 26.84 11.95
CA ASP A 128 -0.44 25.59 12.69
C ASP A 128 -1.47 24.74 11.94
N VAL A 129 -1.05 23.55 11.47
CA VAL A 129 -1.91 22.68 10.66
C VAL A 129 -2.87 21.84 11.51
N VAL A 130 -2.60 21.67 12.81
CA VAL A 130 -3.37 20.76 13.69
C VAL A 130 -4.83 21.22 13.83
N PRO A 131 -5.16 22.50 14.08
CA PRO A 131 -6.56 22.96 14.15
C PRO A 131 -7.35 22.67 12.87
N ALA A 132 -6.75 22.86 11.70
CA ALA A 132 -7.39 22.60 10.42
C ALA A 132 -7.68 21.09 10.22
N VAL A 133 -6.76 20.22 10.65
CA VAL A 133 -6.96 18.76 10.68
C VAL A 133 -8.18 18.40 11.52
N HIS A 134 -8.24 18.87 12.76
CA HIS A 134 -9.34 18.55 13.67
C HIS A 134 -10.68 19.15 13.23
N ALA A 135 -10.67 20.31 12.57
CA ALA A 135 -11.88 20.87 11.96
C ALA A 135 -12.42 19.99 10.82
N SER A 136 -11.55 19.42 10.00
CA SER A 136 -11.94 18.46 8.96
C SER A 136 -12.47 17.15 9.56
N LEU A 137 -11.82 16.63 10.61
CA LEU A 137 -12.31 15.46 11.36
C LEU A 137 -13.66 15.71 12.05
N ALA A 138 -13.91 16.93 12.55
CA ALA A 138 -15.19 17.32 13.11
C ALA A 138 -16.28 17.36 12.03
N ARG A 139 -16.00 17.93 10.85
CA ARG A 139 -16.91 17.88 9.70
C ARG A 139 -17.26 16.45 9.30
N MET A 140 -16.26 15.58 9.24
CA MET A 140 -16.45 14.16 8.97
C MET A 140 -17.32 13.50 10.05
N SER A 141 -17.09 13.84 11.32
CA SER A 141 -17.89 13.36 12.45
C SER A 141 -19.36 13.74 12.31
N ASP A 142 -19.67 14.99 11.97
CA ASP A 142 -21.05 15.46 11.80
C ASP A 142 -21.76 14.69 10.68
N ILE A 143 -21.06 14.46 9.56
CA ILE A 143 -21.58 13.69 8.42
C ILE A 143 -21.88 12.24 8.84
N VAL A 144 -20.92 11.57 9.49
CA VAL A 144 -21.07 10.19 9.97
C VAL A 144 -22.24 10.09 10.94
N SER A 145 -22.32 10.98 11.93
CA SER A 145 -23.41 11.01 12.92
C SER A 145 -24.77 11.19 12.25
N ARG A 146 -24.90 12.07 11.26
CA ARG A 146 -26.16 12.26 10.52
C ARG A 146 -26.56 11.03 9.72
N ILE A 147 -25.62 10.33 9.08
CA ILE A 147 -25.91 9.12 8.30
C ILE A 147 -26.30 7.97 9.24
N HIS A 148 -25.54 7.74 10.32
CA HIS A 148 -25.83 6.71 11.32
C HIS A 148 -27.16 6.93 12.07
N ALA A 149 -27.50 8.20 12.35
CA ALA A 149 -28.81 8.55 12.90
C ALA A 149 -29.94 8.51 11.86
N GLN A 150 -29.64 8.09 10.63
CA GLN A 150 -30.54 8.10 9.47
C GLN A 150 -31.10 9.50 9.15
N GLN A 151 -30.50 10.58 9.65
CA GLN A 151 -30.93 11.96 9.41
C GLN A 151 -30.44 12.52 8.07
N TRP A 152 -29.44 11.88 7.45
CA TRP A 152 -29.11 12.14 6.06
C TRP A 152 -30.13 11.44 5.16
N ARG A 153 -30.96 12.23 4.47
CA ARG A 153 -32.05 11.72 3.63
C ARG A 153 -31.79 12.01 2.15
N GLY A 154 -32.13 11.04 1.31
CA GLY A 154 -32.15 11.19 -0.13
C GLY A 154 -33.24 12.16 -0.60
N VAL A 155 -33.34 12.38 -1.92
CA VAL A 155 -34.29 13.35 -2.49
C VAL A 155 -35.75 13.02 -2.16
N THR A 156 -36.09 11.75 -1.94
CA THR A 156 -37.44 11.28 -1.56
C THR A 156 -37.73 11.39 -0.06
N GLY A 157 -36.74 11.74 0.76
CA GLY A 157 -36.86 11.76 2.22
C GLY A 157 -36.54 10.43 2.90
N GLU A 158 -36.20 9.38 2.15
CA GLU A 158 -35.76 8.09 2.69
C GLU A 158 -34.34 8.16 3.27
N ALA A 159 -34.04 7.28 4.23
CA ALA A 159 -32.67 7.13 4.77
C ALA A 159 -31.71 6.64 3.69
N ILE A 160 -30.45 7.08 3.75
CA ILE A 160 -29.39 6.43 2.99
C ILE A 160 -29.15 5.01 3.54
N SER A 161 -29.12 4.02 2.65
CA SER A 161 -28.81 2.62 2.93
C SER A 161 -27.46 2.20 2.36
N ASP A 162 -27.01 2.87 1.30
CA ASP A 162 -25.83 2.50 0.52
C ASP A 162 -24.93 3.72 0.33
N VAL A 163 -23.63 3.52 0.52
CA VAL A 163 -22.60 4.50 0.23
C VAL A 163 -21.64 3.92 -0.80
N VAL A 164 -21.41 4.63 -1.89
CA VAL A 164 -20.44 4.25 -2.93
C VAL A 164 -19.28 5.23 -2.90
N SER A 165 -18.11 4.75 -2.47
CA SER A 165 -16.87 5.50 -2.53
C SER A 165 -16.29 5.40 -3.94
N ILE A 166 -16.18 6.55 -4.62
CA ILE A 166 -15.59 6.67 -5.95
C ILE A 166 -14.23 7.35 -5.82
N GLY A 167 -13.16 6.61 -6.10
CA GLY A 167 -11.79 7.09 -6.03
C GLY A 167 -10.84 6.07 -6.62
N VAL A 168 -9.63 6.46 -7.02
CA VAL A 168 -8.64 5.53 -7.60
C VAL A 168 -7.32 5.59 -6.84
N GLY A 169 -6.60 4.46 -6.81
CA GLY A 169 -5.32 4.33 -6.13
C GLY A 169 -5.43 4.68 -4.65
N GLY A 170 -4.76 5.76 -4.22
CA GLY A 170 -4.65 6.11 -2.81
C GLY A 170 -5.96 6.60 -2.20
N SER A 171 -6.93 6.99 -3.03
CA SER A 171 -8.29 7.36 -2.61
C SER A 171 -9.22 6.15 -2.44
N ASP A 172 -8.73 4.94 -2.71
CA ASP A 172 -9.52 3.69 -2.70
C ASP A 172 -8.85 2.59 -1.87
N LEU A 173 -7.60 2.22 -2.19
CA LEU A 173 -6.94 1.02 -1.63
C LEU A 173 -6.87 1.01 -0.10
N GLY A 174 -6.49 2.13 0.53
CA GLY A 174 -6.42 2.25 1.99
C GLY A 174 -7.79 2.17 2.67
N PRO A 175 -8.77 3.00 2.26
CA PRO A 175 -10.15 2.90 2.72
C PRO A 175 -10.79 1.51 2.51
N TYR A 176 -10.55 0.88 1.36
CA TYR A 176 -11.11 -0.43 1.05
C TYR A 176 -10.52 -1.52 1.94
N LEU A 177 -9.19 -1.51 2.12
CA LEU A 177 -8.51 -2.38 3.09
C LEU A 177 -9.10 -2.23 4.48
N ALA A 178 -9.17 -1.01 5.01
CA ALA A 178 -9.56 -0.79 6.41
C ALA A 178 -11.04 -1.11 6.67
N THR A 179 -11.94 -0.76 5.74
CA THR A 179 -13.36 -1.09 5.86
C THR A 179 -13.62 -2.60 5.84
N GLN A 180 -12.93 -3.35 4.98
CA GLN A 180 -13.02 -4.81 4.93
C GLN A 180 -12.37 -5.47 6.14
N ALA A 181 -11.15 -5.07 6.49
CA ALA A 181 -10.39 -5.70 7.56
C ALA A 181 -11.03 -5.53 8.95
N LEU A 182 -11.75 -4.43 9.16
CA LEU A 182 -12.34 -4.05 10.44
C LEU A 182 -13.86 -4.18 10.47
N ALA A 183 -14.47 -4.84 9.48
CA ALA A 183 -15.93 -4.91 9.33
C ALA A 183 -16.68 -5.41 10.59
N GLU A 184 -16.06 -6.27 11.40
CA GLU A 184 -16.66 -6.80 12.64
C GLU A 184 -16.77 -5.77 13.78
N PHE A 185 -16.01 -4.67 13.70
CA PHE A 185 -16.06 -3.57 14.67
C PHE A 185 -17.15 -2.55 14.34
N ALA A 186 -18.01 -2.83 13.35
CA ALA A 186 -19.12 -1.95 13.01
C ALA A 186 -20.11 -1.82 14.19
N PRO A 187 -20.35 -0.59 14.70
CA PRO A 187 -21.32 -0.37 15.76
C PRO A 187 -22.75 -0.62 15.26
N PRO A 188 -23.73 -0.88 16.14
CA PRO A 188 -25.10 -1.22 15.75
C PRO A 188 -25.72 -0.28 14.71
N GLU A 189 -25.52 1.03 14.87
CA GLU A 189 -26.00 2.09 14.00
C GLU A 189 -25.40 2.06 12.58
N ALA A 190 -24.22 1.44 12.41
CA ALA A 190 -23.56 1.29 11.11
C ALA A 190 -23.91 -0.02 10.40
N ARG A 191 -24.54 -1.00 11.09
CA ARG A 191 -24.78 -2.35 10.52
C ARG A 191 -25.78 -2.37 9.37
N GLY A 192 -26.71 -1.41 9.34
CA GLY A 192 -27.67 -1.25 8.25
C GLY A 192 -27.14 -0.49 7.03
N LEU A 193 -25.90 0.02 7.08
CA LEU A 193 -25.27 0.79 6.02
C LEU A 193 -24.29 -0.09 5.22
N SER A 194 -24.54 -0.22 3.93
CA SER A 194 -23.63 -0.87 2.99
C SER A 194 -22.63 0.15 2.45
N VAL A 195 -21.35 -0.20 2.43
CA VAL A 195 -20.27 0.65 1.90
C VAL A 195 -19.58 -0.09 0.77
N HIS A 196 -19.59 0.52 -0.42
CA HIS A 196 -19.11 -0.03 -1.68
C HIS A 196 -17.95 0.82 -2.20
N PHE A 197 -17.13 0.23 -3.07
CA PHE A 197 -15.94 0.87 -3.64
C PHE A 197 -15.93 0.72 -5.16
N VAL A 198 -15.69 1.84 -5.86
CA VAL A 198 -15.57 1.91 -7.32
C VAL A 198 -14.32 2.71 -7.66
N SER A 199 -13.39 2.07 -8.36
CA SER A 199 -12.07 2.64 -8.66
C SER A 199 -11.61 2.46 -10.10
N SER A 200 -12.13 1.46 -10.81
CA SER A 200 -11.83 1.25 -12.22
C SER A 200 -12.57 2.25 -13.10
N ILE A 201 -11.91 2.72 -14.17
CA ILE A 201 -12.58 3.43 -15.27
C ILE A 201 -13.36 2.47 -16.19
N ASP A 202 -13.06 1.17 -16.11
CA ASP A 202 -13.88 0.13 -16.73
C ASP A 202 -15.28 0.15 -16.10
N GLY A 203 -16.27 0.53 -16.91
CA GLY A 203 -17.65 0.71 -16.50
C GLY A 203 -18.30 -0.55 -15.93
N THR A 204 -17.72 -1.74 -16.16
CA THR A 204 -18.23 -3.02 -15.61
C THR A 204 -18.37 -2.97 -14.10
N GLN A 205 -17.38 -2.45 -13.37
CA GLN A 205 -17.42 -2.39 -11.91
C GLN A 205 -18.59 -1.55 -11.38
N LEU A 206 -18.81 -0.39 -12.01
CA LEU A 206 -19.91 0.50 -11.60
C LEU A 206 -21.26 -0.05 -12.07
N ALA A 207 -21.36 -0.58 -13.29
CA ALA A 207 -22.59 -1.13 -13.84
C ALA A 207 -23.15 -2.28 -12.97
N ASP A 208 -22.30 -3.26 -12.64
CA ASP A 208 -22.69 -4.40 -11.79
C ASP A 208 -23.21 -3.95 -10.42
N LEU A 209 -22.61 -2.89 -9.87
CA LEU A 209 -23.05 -2.33 -8.59
C LEU A 209 -24.40 -1.60 -8.75
N LEU A 210 -24.54 -0.75 -9.76
CA LEU A 210 -25.73 0.08 -9.97
C LEU A 210 -27.02 -0.73 -10.21
N ASP A 211 -26.91 -1.97 -10.73
CA ASP A 211 -28.04 -2.89 -10.92
C ASP A 211 -28.68 -3.35 -9.59
N HIS A 212 -27.96 -3.23 -8.48
CA HIS A 212 -28.41 -3.64 -7.16
C HIS A 212 -28.71 -2.46 -6.22
N LEU A 213 -28.47 -1.23 -6.66
CA LEU A 213 -28.65 -0.02 -5.87
C LEU A 213 -29.97 0.70 -6.17
N ARG A 214 -30.41 1.54 -5.23
CA ARG A 214 -31.59 2.39 -5.37
C ARG A 214 -31.18 3.86 -5.45
N PRO A 215 -31.51 4.58 -6.53
CA PRO A 215 -31.18 6.01 -6.64
C PRO A 215 -31.68 6.86 -5.44
N GLU A 216 -32.80 6.47 -4.83
CA GLU A 216 -33.40 7.21 -3.72
C GLU A 216 -32.65 7.06 -2.38
N THR A 217 -31.84 6.01 -2.21
CA THR A 217 -31.17 5.68 -0.94
C THR A 217 -29.66 5.46 -1.05
N THR A 218 -29.06 5.76 -2.21
CA THR A 218 -27.60 5.67 -2.44
C THR A 218 -26.91 7.02 -2.33
N LEU A 219 -25.83 7.09 -1.57
CA LEU A 219 -24.97 8.27 -1.41
C LEU A 219 -23.60 8.00 -2.07
N PHE A 220 -23.11 8.92 -2.87
CA PHE A 220 -21.81 8.83 -3.53
C PHE A 220 -20.78 9.73 -2.81
N VAL A 221 -19.59 9.18 -2.56
CA VAL A 221 -18.44 9.92 -2.04
C VAL A 221 -17.41 10.04 -3.16
N VAL A 222 -17.20 11.25 -3.67
CA VAL A 222 -16.24 11.53 -4.75
C VAL A 222 -14.92 11.95 -4.12
N ALA A 223 -13.96 11.03 -4.11
CA ALA A 223 -12.66 11.17 -3.47
C ALA A 223 -11.56 11.40 -4.52
N SER A 224 -11.05 12.64 -4.60
CA SER A 224 -9.95 12.99 -5.51
C SER A 224 -9.17 14.19 -4.98
N LYS A 225 -7.85 14.04 -4.81
CA LYS A 225 -6.95 15.12 -4.36
C LYS A 225 -7.02 16.34 -5.27
N SER A 226 -6.90 16.15 -6.58
CA SER A 226 -6.92 17.23 -7.57
C SER A 226 -8.32 17.65 -7.99
N PHE A 227 -9.34 16.83 -7.67
CA PHE A 227 -10.70 16.91 -8.17
C PHE A 227 -10.78 17.05 -9.70
N SER A 228 -9.84 16.42 -10.40
CA SER A 228 -9.75 16.42 -11.87
C SER A 228 -9.33 15.08 -12.45
N THR A 229 -9.30 14.02 -11.62
CA THR A 229 -8.98 12.66 -12.07
C THR A 229 -10.08 12.16 -12.98
N ILE A 230 -9.73 11.83 -14.23
CA ILE A 230 -10.71 11.47 -15.27
C ILE A 230 -11.51 10.21 -14.89
N ASP A 231 -10.85 9.19 -14.34
CA ASP A 231 -11.45 7.93 -13.88
C ASP A 231 -12.54 8.22 -12.84
N THR A 232 -12.19 8.99 -11.81
CA THR A 232 -13.10 9.36 -10.71
C THR A 232 -14.27 10.21 -11.18
N LEU A 233 -14.02 11.24 -11.98
CA LEU A 233 -15.08 12.14 -12.46
C LEU A 233 -15.99 11.45 -13.49
N SER A 234 -15.45 10.58 -14.33
CA SER A 234 -16.24 9.77 -15.28
C SER A 234 -17.21 8.86 -14.52
N ASN A 235 -16.75 8.16 -13.48
CA ASN A 235 -17.62 7.35 -12.62
C ASN A 235 -18.68 8.19 -11.90
N ALA A 236 -18.32 9.38 -11.40
CA ALA A 236 -19.27 10.28 -10.77
C ALA A 236 -20.35 10.77 -11.76
N GLU A 237 -19.97 11.11 -13.00
CA GLU A 237 -20.93 11.51 -14.04
C GLU A 237 -21.83 10.34 -14.46
N THR A 238 -21.30 9.13 -14.56
CA THR A 238 -22.11 7.91 -14.82
C THR A 238 -23.12 7.68 -13.69
N ALA A 239 -22.71 7.83 -12.43
CA ALA A 239 -23.61 7.74 -11.28
C ALA A 239 -24.71 8.81 -11.33
N ILE A 240 -24.37 10.06 -11.68
CA ILE A 240 -25.38 11.12 -11.84
C ILE A 240 -26.34 10.79 -12.99
N ALA A 241 -25.83 10.31 -14.13
CA ALA A 241 -26.66 9.91 -15.26
C ALA A 241 -27.63 8.78 -14.88
N TRP A 242 -27.15 7.79 -14.13
CA TRP A 242 -27.98 6.72 -13.57
C TRP A 242 -29.06 7.27 -12.64
N MET A 243 -28.72 8.16 -11.70
CA MET A 243 -29.71 8.77 -10.79
C MET A 243 -30.75 9.61 -11.54
N ARG A 244 -30.36 10.28 -12.62
CA ARG A 244 -31.26 11.11 -13.44
C ARG A 244 -32.37 10.34 -14.12
N SER A 245 -32.24 9.01 -14.24
CA SER A 245 -33.36 8.15 -14.69
C SER A 245 -34.57 8.18 -13.75
N ARG A 246 -34.37 8.56 -12.47
CA ARG A 246 -35.42 8.68 -11.44
C ARG A 246 -35.56 10.09 -10.87
N ILE A 247 -34.47 10.85 -10.78
CA ILE A 247 -34.40 12.17 -10.15
C ILE A 247 -33.89 13.19 -11.18
N ALA A 248 -34.78 13.94 -11.83
CA ALA A 248 -34.39 14.78 -12.98
C ALA A 248 -33.40 15.92 -12.63
N ASP A 249 -33.46 16.47 -11.42
CA ASP A 249 -32.72 17.66 -11.00
C ASP A 249 -31.31 17.31 -10.46
N ARG A 250 -30.29 17.66 -11.26
CA ARG A 250 -28.87 17.48 -10.91
C ARG A 250 -28.48 18.20 -9.62
N ALA A 251 -28.97 19.43 -9.40
CA ALA A 251 -28.60 20.20 -8.21
C ALA A 251 -29.16 19.53 -6.94
N ARG A 252 -30.38 18.98 -7.01
CA ARG A 252 -30.94 18.17 -5.93
C ARG A 252 -30.19 16.85 -5.74
N ILE A 253 -29.80 16.16 -6.81
CA ILE A 253 -28.94 14.98 -6.73
C ILE A 253 -27.65 15.31 -5.98
N LEU A 254 -26.90 16.32 -6.43
CA LEU A 254 -25.62 16.70 -5.82
C LEU A 254 -25.77 17.09 -4.34
N ARG A 255 -26.85 17.79 -4.00
CA ARG A 255 -27.11 18.22 -2.62
C ARG A 255 -27.40 17.07 -1.65
N HIS A 256 -28.11 16.05 -2.11
CA HIS A 256 -28.61 14.97 -1.24
C HIS A 256 -27.79 13.68 -1.32
N HIS A 257 -27.12 13.43 -2.45
CA HIS A 257 -26.51 12.16 -2.79
C HIS A 257 -25.03 12.26 -3.15
N PHE A 258 -24.39 13.41 -2.99
CA PHE A 258 -22.95 13.55 -3.24
C PHE A 258 -22.22 14.25 -2.09
N ILE A 259 -21.12 13.64 -1.67
CA ILE A 259 -20.10 14.22 -0.78
C ILE A 259 -18.81 14.33 -1.56
N GLY A 260 -18.15 15.48 -1.48
CA GLY A 260 -16.86 15.72 -2.10
C GLY A 260 -15.74 15.62 -1.06
N VAL A 261 -14.66 14.91 -1.40
CA VAL A 261 -13.45 14.84 -0.57
C VAL A 261 -12.25 15.24 -1.41
N SER A 262 -11.67 16.42 -1.11
CA SER A 262 -10.60 16.99 -1.95
C SER A 262 -9.69 17.99 -1.23
N ALA A 263 -8.52 18.25 -1.82
CA ALA A 263 -7.67 19.39 -1.50
C ALA A 263 -8.04 20.67 -2.29
N LYS A 264 -9.02 20.59 -3.21
CA LYS A 264 -9.46 21.68 -4.09
C LYS A 264 -10.94 22.04 -3.87
N PRO A 265 -11.30 22.71 -2.75
CA PRO A 265 -12.69 23.07 -2.44
C PRO A 265 -13.36 23.91 -3.53
N GLU A 266 -12.61 24.79 -4.20
CA GLU A 266 -13.09 25.58 -5.33
C GLU A 266 -13.59 24.71 -6.49
N LYS A 267 -12.93 23.58 -6.77
CA LYS A 267 -13.36 22.64 -7.82
C LYS A 267 -14.58 21.83 -7.41
N MET A 268 -14.69 21.45 -6.13
CA MET A 268 -15.90 20.78 -5.60
C MET A 268 -17.12 21.69 -5.71
N THR A 269 -16.97 22.96 -5.36
CA THR A 269 -18.04 23.96 -5.49
C THR A 269 -18.39 24.21 -6.96
N ALA A 270 -17.40 24.35 -7.84
CA ALA A 270 -17.64 24.53 -9.28
C ALA A 270 -18.35 23.32 -9.92
N TYR A 271 -18.09 22.11 -9.41
CA TYR A 271 -18.79 20.89 -9.82
C TYR A 271 -20.25 20.83 -9.32
N GLY A 272 -20.58 21.63 -8.30
CA GLY A 272 -21.92 21.77 -7.73
C GLY A 272 -22.15 21.04 -6.40
N ILE A 273 -21.10 20.51 -5.77
CA ILE A 273 -21.20 19.90 -4.43
C ILE A 273 -21.33 21.03 -3.39
N PRO A 274 -22.41 21.08 -2.59
CA PRO A 274 -22.56 22.13 -1.57
C PRO A 274 -21.45 22.10 -0.54
N GLU A 275 -21.04 23.25 -0.01
CA GLU A 275 -19.98 23.35 1.01
C GLU A 275 -20.24 22.46 2.24
N ALA A 276 -21.52 22.30 2.63
CA ALA A 276 -21.91 21.43 3.74
C ALA A 276 -21.58 19.94 3.52
N ASN A 277 -21.40 19.53 2.26
CA ASN A 277 -21.08 18.17 1.81
C ASN A 277 -19.60 18.04 1.40
N GLN A 278 -18.76 19.02 1.69
CA GLN A 278 -17.34 19.00 1.35
C GLN A 278 -16.49 18.65 2.58
N ILE A 279 -15.60 17.69 2.43
CA ILE A 279 -14.54 17.37 3.39
C ILE A 279 -13.20 17.73 2.76
N ARG A 280 -12.43 18.56 3.46
CA ARG A 280 -11.15 19.08 2.95
C ARG A 280 -9.97 18.26 3.45
N PHE A 281 -8.94 18.15 2.63
CA PHE A 281 -7.60 17.73 3.05
C PHE A 281 -6.54 18.57 2.32
N TRP A 282 -5.25 18.26 2.48
CA TRP A 282 -4.17 19.18 2.07
C TRP A 282 -3.23 18.59 1.01
N ASP A 283 -2.55 19.49 0.30
CA ASP A 283 -1.58 19.13 -0.74
C ASP A 283 -0.35 18.38 -0.20
N TRP A 284 -0.01 18.54 1.08
CA TRP A 284 1.06 17.76 1.75
C TRP A 284 0.66 16.32 2.09
N VAL A 285 -0.59 15.93 1.84
CA VAL A 285 -1.06 14.54 1.98
C VAL A 285 -0.82 13.82 0.65
N GLY A 286 0.13 12.89 0.62
CA GLY A 286 0.33 11.99 -0.53
C GLY A 286 -0.86 11.04 -0.68
N GLY A 287 -1.27 10.72 -1.91
CA GLY A 287 -2.45 9.88 -2.16
C GLY A 287 -2.37 8.52 -1.44
N ARG A 288 -1.25 7.82 -1.59
CA ARG A 288 -0.97 6.54 -0.92
C ARG A 288 -0.75 6.62 0.61
N PHE A 289 -0.80 7.82 1.18
CA PHE A 289 -0.72 8.09 2.63
C PHE A 289 -1.98 8.82 3.14
N SER A 290 -3.10 8.75 2.41
CA SER A 290 -4.23 9.68 2.61
C SER A 290 -5.38 9.15 3.46
N LEU A 291 -5.44 7.85 3.76
CA LEU A 291 -6.59 7.22 4.44
C LEU A 291 -6.89 7.80 5.83
N TRP A 292 -5.93 8.50 6.45
CA TRP A 292 -6.06 9.18 7.74
C TRP A 292 -6.86 10.48 7.67
N SER A 293 -7.03 11.04 6.46
CA SER A 293 -7.75 12.29 6.20
C SER A 293 -9.24 12.06 5.95
N GLY A 294 -9.92 13.04 5.35
CA GLY A 294 -11.29 12.87 4.84
C GLY A 294 -11.46 11.72 3.84
N ILE A 295 -10.38 11.26 3.20
CA ILE A 295 -10.39 10.05 2.37
C ILE A 295 -10.81 8.81 3.18
N GLY A 296 -10.59 8.83 4.50
CA GLY A 296 -11.05 7.81 5.44
C GLY A 296 -12.55 7.84 5.76
N LEU A 297 -13.35 8.73 5.15
CA LEU A 297 -14.80 8.79 5.40
C LEU A 297 -15.50 7.42 5.27
N PRO A 298 -15.25 6.58 4.24
CA PRO A 298 -15.85 5.24 4.15
C PRO A 298 -15.51 4.36 5.37
N ILE A 299 -14.30 4.50 5.93
CA ILE A 299 -13.86 3.80 7.15
C ILE A 299 -14.68 4.29 8.35
N ALA A 300 -14.80 5.61 8.51
CA ALA A 300 -15.58 6.20 9.60
C ALA A 300 -17.08 5.87 9.51
N LEU A 301 -17.63 5.75 8.30
CA LEU A 301 -19.01 5.30 8.08
C LEU A 301 -19.18 3.82 8.46
N LYS A 302 -18.18 2.97 8.24
CA LYS A 302 -18.27 1.55 8.62
C LYS A 302 -18.06 1.33 10.12
N LEU A 303 -17.11 2.04 10.74
CA LEU A 303 -16.65 1.78 12.11
C LEU A 303 -17.20 2.78 13.15
N GLY A 304 -17.89 3.82 12.70
CA GLY A 304 -18.12 5.02 13.50
C GLY A 304 -16.84 5.83 13.72
N MET A 305 -17.01 7.08 14.15
CA MET A 305 -15.88 7.95 14.47
C MET A 305 -15.05 7.43 15.64
N ALA A 306 -15.63 6.68 16.57
CA ALA A 306 -14.89 6.06 17.66
C ALA A 306 -13.87 5.03 17.12
N GLY A 307 -14.31 4.13 16.23
CA GLY A 307 -13.43 3.16 15.59
C GLY A 307 -12.37 3.83 14.70
N PHE A 308 -12.75 4.87 13.95
CA PHE A 308 -11.79 5.65 13.15
C PHE A 308 -10.75 6.37 14.02
N LYS A 309 -11.14 6.96 15.15
CA LYS A 309 -10.20 7.58 16.10
C LYS A 309 -9.24 6.56 16.74
N GLN A 310 -9.69 5.33 16.98
CA GLN A 310 -8.81 4.24 17.43
C GLN A 310 -7.76 3.89 16.36
N LEU A 311 -8.17 3.85 15.08
CA LEU A 311 -7.25 3.68 13.95
C LEU A 311 -6.19 4.80 13.91
N LEU A 312 -6.59 6.07 14.04
CA LEU A 312 -5.66 7.20 14.13
C LEU A 312 -4.71 7.08 15.33
N ALA A 313 -5.24 6.73 16.50
CA ALA A 313 -4.48 6.62 17.74
C ALA A 313 -3.38 5.55 17.65
N GLY A 314 -3.69 4.39 17.05
CA GLY A 314 -2.69 3.35 16.82
C GLY A 314 -1.57 3.83 15.90
N ALA A 315 -1.93 4.47 14.80
CA ALA A 315 -0.95 5.01 13.87
C ALA A 315 -0.07 6.10 14.53
N HIS A 316 -0.65 6.97 15.37
CA HIS A 316 0.09 7.98 16.12
C HIS A 316 1.03 7.40 17.18
N ALA A 317 0.62 6.32 17.86
CA ALA A 317 1.49 5.61 18.80
C ALA A 317 2.76 5.11 18.09
N LEU A 318 2.61 4.61 16.86
CA LEU A 318 3.78 4.22 16.09
C LEU A 318 4.59 5.39 15.55
N ASP A 319 3.98 6.52 15.18
CA ASP A 319 4.74 7.74 14.87
C ASP A 319 5.65 8.16 16.02
N THR A 320 5.12 8.05 17.24
CA THR A 320 5.87 8.36 18.47
C THR A 320 7.04 7.40 18.65
N HIS A 321 6.83 6.10 18.44
CA HIS A 321 7.91 5.10 18.44
C HIS A 321 8.97 5.42 17.38
N PHE A 322 8.53 5.74 16.16
CA PHE A 322 9.41 6.06 15.05
C PHE A 322 10.27 7.29 15.33
N ALA A 323 9.70 8.30 15.98
CA ALA A 323 10.38 9.54 16.35
C ALA A 323 11.42 9.36 17.47
N GLN A 324 11.14 8.49 18.45
CA GLN A 324 11.85 8.48 19.73
C GLN A 324 12.76 7.26 19.93
N ALA A 325 12.45 6.13 19.32
CA ALA A 325 13.19 4.90 19.58
C ALA A 325 14.60 4.94 18.96
N PRO A 326 15.64 4.48 19.69
CA PRO A 326 16.97 4.28 19.11
C PRO A 326 16.89 3.39 17.87
N LEU A 327 17.71 3.66 16.84
CA LEU A 327 17.63 2.97 15.54
C LEU A 327 17.64 1.43 15.67
N ALA A 328 18.45 0.88 16.58
CA ALA A 328 18.57 -0.57 16.82
C ALA A 328 17.31 -1.22 17.45
N HIS A 329 16.37 -0.42 17.96
CA HIS A 329 15.10 -0.85 18.56
C HIS A 329 13.87 -0.29 17.83
N ASN A 330 14.08 0.52 16.80
CA ASN A 330 13.03 1.19 16.05
C ASN A 330 12.52 0.25 14.95
N LEU A 331 11.24 -0.17 15.04
CA LEU A 331 10.69 -1.25 14.20
C LEU A 331 10.67 -0.86 12.72
N PRO A 332 10.13 0.31 12.33
CA PRO A 332 10.24 0.77 10.94
C PRO A 332 11.68 0.86 10.42
N VAL A 333 12.62 1.30 11.26
CA VAL A 333 14.04 1.41 10.87
C VAL A 333 14.60 0.04 10.52
N LEU A 334 14.42 -0.95 11.40
CA LEU A 334 14.89 -2.32 11.15
C LEU A 334 14.24 -2.91 9.89
N MET A 335 12.95 -2.68 9.67
CA MET A 335 12.26 -3.13 8.45
C MET A 335 12.81 -2.48 7.18
N GLY A 336 13.09 -1.17 7.22
CA GLY A 336 13.68 -0.45 6.09
C GLY A 336 15.12 -0.90 5.79
N LEU A 337 15.94 -1.11 6.83
CA LEU A 337 17.30 -1.66 6.70
C LEU A 337 17.29 -3.04 6.04
N LEU A 338 16.39 -3.92 6.47
CA LEU A 338 16.24 -5.26 5.90
C LEU A 338 15.79 -5.23 4.43
N GLN A 339 14.93 -4.28 4.06
CA GLN A 339 14.53 -4.12 2.67
C GLN A 339 15.71 -3.70 1.78
N VAL A 340 16.50 -2.71 2.21
CA VAL A 340 17.71 -2.26 1.50
C VAL A 340 18.74 -3.39 1.44
N TRP A 341 18.94 -4.11 2.55
CA TRP A 341 19.82 -5.29 2.61
C TRP A 341 19.44 -6.35 1.58
N ASN A 342 18.17 -6.76 1.57
CA ASN A 342 17.69 -7.82 0.69
C ASN A 342 17.73 -7.39 -0.78
N SER A 343 17.17 -6.23 -1.13
CA SER A 343 17.06 -5.78 -2.52
C SER A 343 18.39 -5.31 -3.11
N THR A 344 19.06 -4.36 -2.45
CA THR A 344 20.24 -3.70 -3.00
C THR A 344 21.51 -4.53 -2.84
N PHE A 345 21.74 -5.10 -1.66
CA PHE A 345 23.00 -5.77 -1.37
C PHE A 345 22.95 -7.26 -1.71
N LEU A 346 21.88 -7.97 -1.32
CA LEU A 346 21.73 -9.38 -1.65
C LEU A 346 21.16 -9.65 -3.06
N GLY A 347 20.57 -8.65 -3.72
CA GLY A 347 19.99 -8.79 -5.06
C GLY A 347 18.65 -9.53 -5.07
N ILE A 348 17.94 -9.57 -3.94
CA ILE A 348 16.64 -10.23 -3.77
C ILE A 348 15.53 -9.23 -4.08
N ASN A 349 15.11 -9.21 -5.35
CA ASN A 349 14.18 -8.20 -5.88
C ASN A 349 12.69 -8.60 -5.81
N GLY A 350 12.36 -9.72 -5.18
CA GLY A 350 10.98 -10.11 -4.88
C GLY A 350 10.70 -10.06 -3.38
N GLN A 351 9.56 -9.44 -3.01
CA GLN A 351 9.07 -9.41 -1.63
C GLN A 351 7.62 -9.91 -1.55
N ALA A 352 7.40 -11.02 -0.85
CA ALA A 352 6.08 -11.58 -0.60
C ALA A 352 5.51 -11.10 0.75
N ILE A 353 4.31 -10.54 0.74
CA ILE A 353 3.56 -10.16 1.94
C ILE A 353 2.51 -11.24 2.22
N LEU A 354 2.65 -11.93 3.35
CA LEU A 354 1.93 -13.18 3.65
C LEU A 354 1.13 -13.05 4.96
N PRO A 355 -0.04 -12.39 4.93
CA PRO A 355 -0.90 -12.32 6.09
C PRO A 355 -1.58 -13.66 6.37
N TYR A 356 -1.47 -14.18 7.58
CA TYR A 356 -2.23 -15.34 8.06
C TYR A 356 -3.49 -14.89 8.82
N ASP A 357 -4.23 -13.98 8.18
CA ASP A 357 -5.56 -13.53 8.57
C ASP A 357 -6.33 -13.09 7.32
N ALA A 358 -7.48 -13.71 7.04
CA ALA A 358 -8.29 -13.42 5.86
C ALA A 358 -8.80 -11.98 5.81
N ARG A 359 -8.91 -11.29 6.95
CA ARG A 359 -9.28 -9.87 7.01
C ARG A 359 -8.25 -8.97 6.34
N LEU A 360 -6.99 -9.41 6.28
CA LEU A 360 -5.89 -8.68 5.66
C LEU A 360 -5.66 -9.04 4.18
N LYS A 361 -6.66 -9.63 3.51
CA LYS A 361 -6.56 -10.01 2.09
C LYS A 361 -6.12 -8.87 1.16
N LEU A 362 -6.59 -7.65 1.41
CA LEU A 362 -6.25 -6.48 0.61
C LEU A 362 -4.92 -5.82 1.02
N PHE A 363 -4.26 -6.30 2.08
CA PHE A 363 -3.05 -5.68 2.62
C PHE A 363 -1.87 -5.74 1.63
N PRO A 364 -1.58 -6.87 0.96
CA PRO A 364 -0.53 -6.90 -0.06
C PRO A 364 -0.79 -5.90 -1.19
N SER A 365 -2.03 -5.83 -1.69
CA SER A 365 -2.44 -4.91 -2.78
C SER A 365 -2.36 -3.44 -2.38
N TYR A 366 -2.66 -3.12 -1.12
CA TYR A 366 -2.43 -1.78 -0.58
C TYR A 366 -0.94 -1.43 -0.54
N LEU A 367 -0.10 -2.37 -0.09
CA LEU A 367 1.34 -2.16 0.01
C LEU A 367 2.04 -2.04 -1.35
N THR A 368 1.51 -2.63 -2.42
CA THR A 368 2.09 -2.41 -3.76
C THR A 368 2.06 -0.93 -4.12
N GLN A 369 0.95 -0.23 -3.86
CA GLN A 369 0.92 1.21 -4.07
C GLN A 369 1.80 1.95 -3.07
N LEU A 370 1.68 1.64 -1.77
CA LEU A 370 2.43 2.36 -0.73
C LEU A 370 3.95 2.27 -0.95
N GLU A 371 4.49 1.09 -1.27
CA GLU A 371 5.93 0.88 -1.40
C GLU A 371 6.42 1.11 -2.83
N MET A 372 5.79 0.49 -3.84
CA MET A 372 6.33 0.52 -5.21
C MET A 372 6.15 1.90 -5.86
N GLU A 373 5.04 2.59 -5.63
CA GLU A 373 4.84 3.96 -6.15
C GLU A 373 5.74 4.97 -5.40
N SER A 374 6.05 4.72 -4.12
CA SER A 374 6.98 5.56 -3.35
C SER A 374 8.42 5.36 -3.78
N ASN A 375 8.90 4.11 -3.74
CA ASN A 375 10.33 3.79 -3.77
C ASN A 375 10.78 3.15 -5.09
N GLY A 376 9.88 2.88 -6.04
CA GLY A 376 10.21 2.45 -7.40
C GLY A 376 10.78 3.61 -8.23
N LYS A 377 11.98 4.07 -7.87
CA LYS A 377 12.63 5.25 -8.44
C LYS A 377 13.97 4.89 -9.07
N SER A 378 14.34 5.66 -10.10
CA SER A 378 15.57 5.49 -10.91
C SER A 378 16.53 6.68 -10.83
N VAL A 379 16.17 7.72 -10.08
CA VAL A 379 17.01 8.90 -9.84
C VAL A 379 17.03 9.21 -8.34
N ASP A 380 18.14 9.80 -7.91
CA ASP A 380 18.32 10.26 -6.56
C ASP A 380 17.57 11.58 -6.30
N ARG A 381 17.66 12.10 -5.07
CA ARG A 381 17.03 13.34 -4.62
C ARG A 381 17.47 14.60 -5.40
N LEU A 382 18.57 14.54 -6.14
CA LEU A 382 19.06 15.63 -7.00
C LEU A 382 18.73 15.39 -8.49
N GLY A 383 18.03 14.31 -8.82
CA GLY A 383 17.70 13.94 -10.19
C GLY A 383 18.84 13.21 -10.92
N THR A 384 19.88 12.78 -10.21
CA THR A 384 20.98 12.01 -10.79
C THR A 384 20.58 10.54 -10.91
N PRO A 385 20.78 9.87 -12.05
CA PRO A 385 20.52 8.43 -12.18
C PRO A 385 21.27 7.61 -11.12
N ILE A 386 20.60 6.61 -10.55
CA ILE A 386 21.19 5.66 -9.60
C ILE A 386 21.51 4.33 -10.30
N ASP A 387 22.55 3.65 -9.84
CA ASP A 387 23.10 2.40 -10.41
C ASP A 387 22.86 1.17 -9.54
N TYR A 388 22.03 1.28 -8.50
CA TYR A 388 21.65 0.21 -7.58
C TYR A 388 20.14 -0.02 -7.55
N ALA A 389 19.73 -1.24 -7.17
CA ALA A 389 18.32 -1.59 -7.03
C ALA A 389 17.67 -0.82 -5.85
N THR A 390 16.41 -0.42 -6.03
CA THR A 390 15.57 0.25 -5.01
C THR A 390 14.44 -0.68 -4.54
N CYS A 391 13.18 -0.27 -4.68
CA CYS A 391 12.03 -1.05 -4.20
C CYS A 391 11.95 -2.42 -4.88
N PRO A 392 11.80 -3.53 -4.13
CA PRO A 392 11.52 -4.83 -4.72
C PRO A 392 10.10 -4.86 -5.33
N ILE A 393 9.82 -5.90 -6.11
CA ILE A 393 8.47 -6.17 -6.59
C ILE A 393 7.68 -6.79 -5.43
N LEU A 394 6.64 -6.10 -4.97
CA LEU A 394 5.75 -6.57 -3.93
C LEU A 394 4.56 -7.33 -4.50
N TRP A 395 4.20 -8.42 -3.82
CA TRP A 395 3.03 -9.23 -4.12
C TRP A 395 2.66 -10.07 -2.90
N GLY A 396 1.52 -10.75 -2.92
CA GLY A 396 1.13 -11.60 -1.80
C GLY A 396 -0.32 -12.00 -1.83
N GLU A 397 -0.67 -12.91 -0.92
CA GLU A 397 -2.03 -13.36 -0.67
C GLU A 397 -2.11 -13.96 0.75
N VAL A 398 -3.31 -14.14 1.28
CA VAL A 398 -3.56 -14.69 2.60
C VAL A 398 -3.02 -16.13 2.70
N GLY A 399 -2.34 -16.45 3.80
CA GLY A 399 -2.05 -17.82 4.19
C GLY A 399 -3.29 -18.49 4.80
N SER A 400 -3.69 -19.70 4.39
CA SER A 400 -2.96 -20.68 3.57
C SER A 400 -3.23 -20.65 2.06
N ASN A 401 -4.11 -19.78 1.54
CA ASN A 401 -4.42 -19.74 0.09
C ASN A 401 -3.15 -19.60 -0.76
N ALA A 402 -2.23 -18.71 -0.35
CA ALA A 402 -0.93 -18.52 -0.98
C ALA A 402 -0.11 -19.83 -1.11
N GLN A 403 -0.24 -20.74 -0.13
CA GLN A 403 0.45 -22.04 -0.11
C GLN A 403 0.02 -22.93 -1.28
N HIS A 404 -1.23 -22.80 -1.72
CA HIS A 404 -1.81 -23.57 -2.81
C HIS A 404 -1.75 -22.85 -4.16
N ALA A 405 -1.09 -21.69 -4.23
CA ALA A 405 -0.94 -20.91 -5.45
C ALA A 405 0.52 -20.83 -5.90
N PHE A 406 1.39 -20.24 -5.08
CA PHE A 406 2.72 -19.82 -5.52
C PHE A 406 3.87 -20.23 -4.59
N TYR A 407 3.57 -20.89 -3.46
CA TYR A 407 4.63 -21.39 -2.56
C TYR A 407 5.56 -22.41 -3.23
N GLN A 408 5.10 -23.09 -4.29
CA GLN A 408 5.96 -23.89 -5.15
C GLN A 408 7.17 -23.08 -5.66
N LEU A 409 6.94 -21.85 -6.13
CA LEU A 409 8.02 -20.96 -6.56
C LEU A 409 8.90 -20.53 -5.40
N LEU A 410 8.32 -20.23 -4.24
CA LEU A 410 9.08 -19.83 -3.06
C LEU A 410 10.03 -20.95 -2.59
N HIS A 411 9.55 -22.19 -2.60
CA HIS A 411 10.28 -23.35 -2.09
C HIS A 411 11.28 -23.96 -3.08
N GLN A 412 10.90 -24.09 -4.35
CA GLN A 412 11.69 -24.84 -5.34
C GLN A 412 11.96 -24.06 -6.64
N GLY A 413 11.44 -22.83 -6.76
CA GLY A 413 11.79 -21.94 -7.86
C GLY A 413 13.24 -21.48 -7.80
N THR A 414 13.71 -20.81 -8.86
CA THR A 414 15.09 -20.32 -8.94
C THR A 414 15.26 -18.92 -8.36
N GLN A 415 14.20 -18.13 -8.28
CA GLN A 415 14.24 -16.72 -7.84
C GLN A 415 14.27 -16.62 -6.32
N PRO A 416 15.23 -15.94 -5.69
CA PRO A 416 15.16 -15.66 -4.26
C PRO A 416 14.03 -14.65 -3.98
N VAL A 417 13.30 -14.87 -2.90
CA VAL A 417 12.19 -14.02 -2.47
C VAL A 417 12.29 -13.79 -0.96
N ALA A 418 12.23 -12.53 -0.54
CA ALA A 418 12.09 -12.17 0.86
C ALA A 418 10.61 -12.21 1.26
N CYS A 419 10.29 -12.67 2.48
CA CYS A 419 8.91 -12.84 2.92
C CYS A 419 8.62 -12.12 4.25
N ASP A 420 7.49 -11.41 4.31
CA ASP A 420 6.93 -10.89 5.56
C ASP A 420 5.68 -11.70 5.95
N PHE A 421 5.82 -12.52 6.99
CA PHE A 421 4.69 -13.22 7.61
C PHE A 421 4.01 -12.31 8.62
N ILE A 422 2.67 -12.20 8.58
CA ILE A 422 1.91 -11.30 9.45
C ILE A 422 0.75 -12.07 10.08
N ALA A 423 0.69 -12.21 11.41
CA ALA A 423 -0.39 -12.99 12.04
C ALA A 423 -0.85 -12.43 13.41
N PRO A 424 -2.17 -12.34 13.64
CA PRO A 424 -2.72 -12.15 14.98
C PRO A 424 -2.71 -13.44 15.78
N ILE A 425 -2.41 -13.34 17.07
CA ILE A 425 -2.43 -14.46 18.02
C ILE A 425 -3.87 -14.87 18.34
N ARG A 426 -4.80 -13.91 18.44
CA ARG A 426 -6.20 -14.11 18.84
C ARG A 426 -7.17 -13.38 17.92
N ARG A 427 -8.31 -14.03 17.66
CA ARG A 427 -9.46 -13.44 16.97
C ARG A 427 -10.77 -13.85 17.62
N TYR A 428 -10.98 -15.15 17.81
CA TYR A 428 -12.27 -15.68 18.24
C TYR A 428 -12.31 -15.87 19.77
N SER A 429 -13.38 -15.40 20.40
CA SER A 429 -13.62 -15.49 21.85
C SER A 429 -15.00 -16.05 22.20
N ARG A 430 -15.67 -16.68 21.24
CA ARG A 430 -16.99 -17.32 21.47
C ARG A 430 -16.79 -18.66 22.14
N ASP A 431 -17.55 -18.89 23.20
CA ASP A 431 -17.56 -20.14 23.97
C ASP A 431 -18.75 -21.03 23.54
N ASP A 432 -18.83 -21.33 22.24
CA ASP A 432 -19.76 -22.29 21.64
C ASP A 432 -19.02 -23.23 20.67
N ASP A 433 -19.69 -24.27 20.15
CA ASP A 433 -19.05 -25.26 19.25
C ASP A 433 -18.47 -24.63 17.99
N ALA A 434 -19.16 -23.62 17.44
CA ALA A 434 -18.69 -22.85 16.30
C ALA A 434 -17.44 -22.03 16.66
N GLY A 435 -17.44 -21.38 17.82
CA GLY A 435 -16.31 -20.64 18.37
C GLY A 435 -15.09 -21.53 18.58
N SER A 436 -15.29 -22.72 19.15
CA SER A 436 -14.22 -23.72 19.34
C SER A 436 -13.63 -24.18 18.01
N SER A 437 -14.48 -24.45 17.01
CA SER A 437 -14.03 -24.81 15.65
C SER A 437 -13.22 -23.68 14.99
N LEU A 438 -13.66 -22.43 15.15
CA LEU A 438 -12.97 -21.25 14.63
C LEU A 438 -11.63 -20.98 15.34
N GLN A 439 -11.55 -21.18 16.65
CA GLN A 439 -10.30 -21.12 17.42
C GLN A 439 -9.32 -22.20 16.95
N HIS A 440 -9.79 -23.43 16.71
CA HIS A 440 -8.97 -24.49 16.15
C HIS A 440 -8.44 -24.13 14.74
N GLN A 441 -9.28 -23.56 13.87
CA GLN A 441 -8.83 -23.05 12.57
C GLN A 441 -7.77 -21.96 12.71
N GLN A 442 -7.89 -21.05 13.69
CA GLN A 442 -6.87 -20.05 13.97
C GLN A 442 -5.53 -20.69 14.40
N GLN A 443 -5.57 -21.72 15.26
CA GLN A 443 -4.37 -22.46 15.65
C GLN A 443 -3.71 -23.13 14.45
N LEU A 444 -4.48 -23.73 13.55
CA LEU A 444 -3.97 -24.32 12.31
C LEU A 444 -3.33 -23.26 11.39
N ALA A 445 -3.92 -22.07 11.27
CA ALA A 445 -3.35 -20.98 10.49
C ALA A 445 -2.00 -20.54 11.07
N LEU A 446 -1.91 -20.34 12.39
CA LEU A 446 -0.65 -20.00 13.06
C LEU A 446 0.40 -21.11 12.92
N ALA A 447 0.02 -22.37 13.10
CA ALA A 447 0.92 -23.51 12.91
C ALA A 447 1.50 -23.53 11.49
N ASN A 448 0.65 -23.30 10.48
CA ASN A 448 1.07 -23.19 9.09
C ASN A 448 1.99 -21.98 8.84
N CYS A 449 1.70 -20.81 9.44
CA CYS A 449 2.56 -19.63 9.35
C CYS A 449 3.98 -19.94 9.83
N LEU A 450 4.09 -20.53 11.02
CA LEU A 450 5.38 -20.87 11.64
C LEU A 450 6.09 -21.97 10.87
N ALA A 451 5.39 -23.04 10.48
CA ALA A 451 5.95 -24.14 9.70
C ALA A 451 6.51 -23.66 8.37
N GLN A 452 5.76 -22.84 7.63
CA GLN A 452 6.21 -22.33 6.34
C GLN A 452 7.41 -21.39 6.46
N SER A 453 7.43 -20.50 7.46
CA SER A 453 8.62 -19.67 7.72
C SER A 453 9.87 -20.51 8.04
N ARG A 454 9.69 -21.65 8.73
CA ARG A 454 10.78 -22.58 9.04
C ARG A 454 11.28 -23.33 7.81
N VAL A 455 10.38 -23.82 6.95
CA VAL A 455 10.75 -24.54 5.71
C VAL A 455 11.46 -23.59 4.74
N LEU A 456 10.99 -22.35 4.60
CA LEU A 456 11.64 -21.33 3.78
C LEU A 456 13.08 -21.03 4.25
N MET A 457 13.29 -20.99 5.57
CA MET A 457 14.62 -20.79 6.16
C MET A 457 15.54 -22.00 5.95
N LEU A 458 15.06 -23.21 6.29
CA LEU A 458 15.91 -24.39 6.42
C LEU A 458 16.02 -25.20 5.14
N GLY A 459 14.95 -25.32 4.36
CA GLY A 459 14.86 -26.31 3.28
C GLY A 459 14.93 -27.75 3.79
N ASP A 460 15.35 -28.68 2.94
CA ASP A 460 15.70 -30.06 3.30
C ASP A 460 17.17 -30.37 2.92
N ASP A 461 17.75 -31.44 3.46
CA ASP A 461 19.17 -31.81 3.18
C ASP A 461 19.33 -32.91 2.15
N THR A 462 18.23 -33.37 1.54
CA THR A 462 18.26 -34.49 0.59
C THR A 462 19.10 -34.16 -0.65
N ARG A 463 19.22 -32.86 -1.00
CA ARG A 463 20.04 -32.26 -2.07
C ARG A 463 19.86 -32.91 -3.46
N GLN A 464 18.81 -33.71 -3.67
CA GLN A 464 18.61 -34.45 -4.92
C GLN A 464 17.13 -34.61 -5.28
N GLY A 465 16.83 -34.46 -6.58
CA GLY A 465 15.53 -34.79 -7.17
C GLY A 465 14.42 -33.75 -6.95
N HIS A 466 13.22 -34.10 -7.42
CA HIS A 466 12.04 -33.23 -7.41
C HIS A 466 11.49 -32.92 -6.00
N HIS A 467 11.98 -33.61 -4.98
CA HIS A 467 11.55 -33.42 -3.59
C HIS A 467 12.42 -32.44 -2.80
N TYR A 468 13.50 -31.93 -3.40
CA TYR A 468 14.45 -31.04 -2.74
C TYR A 468 13.86 -29.63 -2.51
N TYR A 469 13.91 -29.15 -1.26
CA TYR A 469 13.56 -27.81 -0.83
C TYR A 469 14.86 -27.05 -0.55
N ARG A 470 15.20 -26.07 -1.38
CA ARG A 470 16.50 -25.37 -1.27
C ARG A 470 16.66 -24.53 0.01
N GLY A 471 15.57 -24.15 0.66
CA GLY A 471 15.60 -23.25 1.82
C GLY A 471 16.20 -21.88 1.49
N ASN A 472 16.86 -21.29 2.50
CA ASN A 472 17.58 -20.02 2.44
C ASN A 472 16.77 -18.81 1.94
N GLN A 473 15.44 -18.87 1.99
CA GLN A 473 14.59 -17.71 1.71
C GLN A 473 14.51 -16.85 2.98
N PRO A 474 15.00 -15.59 2.94
CA PRO A 474 14.95 -14.73 4.11
C PRO A 474 13.50 -14.38 4.45
N SER A 475 13.16 -14.40 5.74
CA SER A 475 11.84 -13.98 6.18
C SER A 475 11.85 -13.24 7.50
N SER A 476 10.83 -12.41 7.68
CA SER A 476 10.46 -11.80 8.95
C SER A 476 9.05 -12.23 9.36
N THR A 477 8.78 -12.24 10.65
CA THR A 477 7.46 -12.54 11.21
C THR A 477 7.02 -11.40 12.13
N LEU A 478 5.87 -10.81 11.79
CA LEU A 478 5.14 -9.83 12.58
C LEU A 478 3.98 -10.54 13.30
N LEU A 479 4.09 -10.65 14.62
CA LEU A 479 3.02 -11.19 15.48
C LEU A 479 2.42 -10.08 16.34
N PHE A 480 1.12 -10.16 16.60
CA PHE A 480 0.41 -9.22 17.49
C PHE A 480 -0.82 -9.86 18.13
N ASP A 481 -1.30 -9.29 19.22
CA ASP A 481 -2.38 -9.91 20.01
C ASP A 481 -3.66 -10.17 19.22
N ALA A 482 -4.21 -9.14 18.57
CA ALA A 482 -5.43 -9.20 17.79
C ALA A 482 -5.49 -8.04 16.80
N LEU A 483 -6.16 -8.23 15.65
CA LEU A 483 -6.41 -7.17 14.69
C LEU A 483 -7.60 -6.32 15.15
N THR A 484 -7.29 -5.18 15.78
CA THR A 484 -8.25 -4.13 16.19
C THR A 484 -8.05 -2.88 15.31
N PRO A 485 -8.96 -1.87 15.35
CA PRO A 485 -8.73 -0.62 14.65
C PRO A 485 -7.38 0.02 15.02
N TYR A 486 -7.05 0.06 16.31
CA TYR A 486 -5.74 0.51 16.81
C TYR A 486 -4.58 -0.28 16.19
N ARG A 487 -4.67 -1.61 16.21
CA ARG A 487 -3.59 -2.46 15.69
C ARG A 487 -3.40 -2.34 14.18
N LEU A 488 -4.49 -2.20 13.41
CA LEU A 488 -4.38 -1.95 11.97
C LEU A 488 -3.74 -0.58 11.70
N GLY A 489 -4.07 0.43 12.51
CA GLY A 489 -3.46 1.76 12.41
C GLY A 489 -1.95 1.71 12.62
N GLN A 490 -1.51 1.01 13.66
CA GLN A 490 -0.09 0.72 13.87
C GLN A 490 0.52 -0.03 12.70
N LEU A 491 -0.11 -1.11 12.22
CA LEU A 491 0.45 -1.92 11.15
C LEU A 491 0.63 -1.11 9.86
N ILE A 492 -0.32 -0.25 9.49
CA ILE A 492 -0.19 0.59 8.30
C ILE A 492 0.93 1.63 8.51
N ALA A 493 0.95 2.35 9.64
CA ALA A 493 2.00 3.32 9.94
C ALA A 493 3.41 2.68 9.95
N LEU A 494 3.51 1.39 10.31
CA LEU A 494 4.77 0.64 10.33
C LEU A 494 5.36 0.53 8.93
N TYR A 495 4.51 0.23 7.95
CA TYR A 495 4.93 0.17 6.56
C TYR A 495 5.13 1.56 5.94
N GLU A 496 4.36 2.58 6.34
CA GLU A 496 4.60 3.97 5.92
C GLU A 496 6.00 4.44 6.31
N HIS A 497 6.41 4.19 7.56
CA HIS A 497 7.73 4.57 8.05
C HIS A 497 8.85 3.68 7.51
N LYS A 498 8.60 2.38 7.29
CA LYS A 498 9.53 1.47 6.57
C LYS A 498 9.88 2.07 5.20
N VAL A 499 8.87 2.50 4.44
CA VAL A 499 9.05 3.14 3.13
C VAL A 499 9.94 4.37 3.24
N TYR A 500 9.68 5.24 4.22
CA TYR A 500 10.49 6.44 4.41
C TYR A 500 11.94 6.11 4.74
N VAL A 501 12.19 5.18 5.67
CA VAL A 501 13.55 4.73 6.03
C VAL A 501 14.31 4.24 4.79
N ALA A 502 13.72 3.32 4.03
CA ALA A 502 14.38 2.77 2.84
C ALA A 502 14.69 3.87 1.80
N SER A 503 13.77 4.84 1.62
CA SER A 503 13.98 5.97 0.71
C SER A 503 15.16 6.85 1.10
N VAL A 504 15.40 7.05 2.40
CA VAL A 504 16.53 7.84 2.90
C VAL A 504 17.83 7.12 2.58
N LEU A 505 17.92 5.81 2.82
CA LEU A 505 19.10 5.01 2.49
C LEU A 505 19.38 5.01 0.99
N TRP A 506 18.36 4.83 0.16
CA TRP A 506 18.50 4.90 -1.30
C TRP A 506 18.73 6.30 -1.86
N ASN A 507 18.62 7.35 -1.03
CA ASN A 507 18.68 8.74 -1.47
C ASN A 507 17.66 9.08 -2.57
N ILE A 508 16.42 8.60 -2.44
CA ILE A 508 15.33 8.87 -3.41
C ILE A 508 14.22 9.69 -2.77
N ASN A 509 13.32 10.25 -3.60
CA ASN A 509 12.11 10.92 -3.11
C ASN A 509 10.93 9.93 -3.04
N PRO A 510 10.42 9.57 -1.84
CA PRO A 510 9.31 8.64 -1.72
C PRO A 510 7.93 9.28 -1.97
N PHE A 511 7.85 10.61 -2.15
CA PHE A 511 6.59 11.34 -2.10
C PHE A 511 6.06 11.82 -3.46
N ASP A 512 6.88 11.75 -4.51
CA ASP A 512 6.46 12.04 -5.90
C ASP A 512 6.08 10.76 -6.67
N GLN A 513 5.57 10.94 -7.89
CA GLN A 513 5.19 9.85 -8.80
C GLN A 513 5.25 10.25 -10.30
N TRP A 514 6.32 10.90 -10.75
CA TRP A 514 6.43 11.38 -12.15
C TRP A 514 6.24 10.29 -13.21
N GLY A 515 6.53 9.03 -12.87
CA GLY A 515 6.40 7.87 -13.76
C GLY A 515 4.98 7.59 -14.27
N VAL A 516 3.93 8.19 -13.70
CA VAL A 516 2.54 7.98 -14.15
C VAL A 516 2.01 9.07 -15.09
N GLU A 517 2.74 10.17 -15.30
CA GLU A 517 2.21 11.33 -16.02
C GLU A 517 2.21 11.14 -17.54
N LEU A 518 3.28 10.59 -18.11
CA LEU A 518 3.36 10.36 -19.56
C LEU A 518 2.26 9.41 -20.07
N GLY A 519 1.96 8.35 -19.29
CA GLY A 519 0.89 7.42 -19.63
C GLY A 519 -0.49 8.10 -19.73
N LYS A 520 -0.80 9.03 -18.81
CA LYS A 520 -2.05 9.81 -18.83
C LYS A 520 -2.14 10.70 -20.07
N GLN A 521 -1.04 11.37 -20.42
CA GLN A 521 -0.98 12.23 -21.61
C GLN A 521 -1.21 11.44 -22.89
N ILE A 522 -0.50 10.32 -23.04
CA ILE A 522 -0.63 9.43 -24.21
C ILE A 522 -2.05 8.86 -24.28
N ALA A 523 -2.62 8.38 -23.16
CA ALA A 523 -3.98 7.84 -23.14
C ALA A 523 -5.03 8.87 -23.61
N SER A 524 -4.91 10.13 -23.18
CA SER A 524 -5.82 11.21 -23.61
C SER A 524 -5.69 11.52 -25.10
N ALA A 525 -4.46 11.57 -25.62
CA ALA A 525 -4.21 11.72 -27.06
C ALA A 525 -4.80 10.54 -27.86
N THR A 526 -4.55 9.31 -27.41
CA THR A 526 -5.04 8.09 -28.06
C THR A 526 -6.56 8.02 -28.06
N HIS A 527 -7.23 8.38 -26.96
CA HIS A 527 -8.69 8.48 -26.93
C HIS A 527 -9.22 9.47 -27.98
N THR A 528 -8.56 10.62 -28.16
CA THR A 528 -8.93 11.63 -29.16
C THR A 528 -8.85 11.07 -30.58
N VAL A 529 -7.81 10.29 -30.89
CA VAL A 529 -7.69 9.56 -32.17
C VAL A 529 -8.80 8.51 -32.30
N MET A 530 -9.03 7.72 -31.25
CA MET A 530 -10.06 6.66 -31.24
C MET A 530 -11.46 7.19 -31.51
N VAL A 531 -11.82 8.37 -30.99
CA VAL A 531 -13.14 8.98 -31.24
C VAL A 531 -13.19 9.83 -32.52
N GLY A 532 -12.21 9.67 -33.42
CA GLY A 532 -12.18 10.33 -34.73
C GLY A 532 -11.90 11.84 -34.69
N ARG A 533 -11.34 12.34 -33.59
CA ARG A 533 -11.03 13.78 -33.41
C ARG A 533 -9.58 14.13 -33.75
N ALA A 534 -8.75 13.15 -34.09
CA ALA A 534 -7.36 13.32 -34.54
C ALA A 534 -6.94 12.14 -35.46
N GLN A 535 -5.86 12.32 -36.23
CA GLN A 535 -5.26 11.27 -37.07
C GLN A 535 -4.22 10.46 -36.29
N ALA A 536 -3.93 9.23 -36.75
CA ALA A 536 -3.02 8.29 -36.08
C ALA A 536 -1.58 8.31 -36.64
N ASP A 537 -1.24 9.30 -37.47
CA ASP A 537 -0.04 9.27 -38.34
C ASP A 537 1.29 9.23 -37.54
N ASP A 538 1.30 9.76 -36.32
CA ASP A 538 2.48 9.80 -35.44
C ASP A 538 2.63 8.57 -34.50
N TYR A 539 1.70 7.61 -34.58
CA TYR A 539 1.75 6.39 -33.78
C TYR A 539 2.63 5.32 -34.41
N ASP A 540 3.21 4.45 -33.59
CA ASP A 540 3.95 3.29 -34.09
C ASP A 540 3.03 2.31 -34.85
N GLY A 541 3.61 1.50 -35.74
CA GLY A 541 2.84 0.60 -36.60
C GLY A 541 1.98 -0.42 -35.84
N SER A 542 2.38 -0.81 -34.61
CA SER A 542 1.55 -1.69 -33.79
C SER A 542 0.31 -0.95 -33.28
N THR A 543 0.47 0.24 -32.70
CA THR A 543 -0.67 1.03 -32.20
C THR A 543 -1.62 1.43 -33.32
N GLN A 544 -1.11 1.82 -34.49
CA GLN A 544 -1.95 2.11 -35.66
C GLN A 544 -2.79 0.91 -36.09
N GLN A 545 -2.21 -0.30 -36.13
CA GLN A 545 -2.94 -1.51 -36.47
C GLN A 545 -4.05 -1.78 -35.44
N LEU A 546 -3.75 -1.66 -34.14
CA LEU A 546 -4.74 -1.86 -33.08
C LEU A 546 -5.88 -0.84 -33.17
N LEU A 547 -5.57 0.44 -33.40
CA LEU A 547 -6.57 1.49 -33.59
C LEU A 547 -7.50 1.20 -34.78
N ARG A 548 -6.96 0.67 -35.89
CA ARG A 548 -7.77 0.25 -37.04
C ARG A 548 -8.69 -0.91 -36.68
N VAL A 549 -8.18 -1.96 -36.04
CA VAL A 549 -8.99 -3.11 -35.59
C VAL A 549 -10.10 -2.67 -34.64
N ILE A 550 -9.80 -1.76 -33.71
CA ILE A 550 -10.79 -1.20 -32.78
C ILE A 550 -11.86 -0.39 -33.55
N ALA A 551 -11.45 0.45 -34.50
CA ALA A 551 -12.37 1.25 -35.31
C ALA A 551 -13.29 0.38 -36.19
N GLU A 552 -12.79 -0.76 -36.69
CA GLU A 552 -13.60 -1.75 -37.42
C GLU A 552 -14.55 -2.54 -36.52
N GLY A 553 -14.34 -2.53 -35.20
CA GLY A 553 -15.18 -3.24 -34.22
C GLY A 553 -15.15 -4.76 -34.35
N ARG A 554 -14.16 -5.32 -35.06
CA ARG A 554 -14.03 -6.76 -35.31
C ARG A 554 -12.57 -7.16 -35.42
N VAL A 555 -12.23 -8.34 -34.91
CA VAL A 555 -10.91 -8.95 -35.09
C VAL A 555 -10.98 -9.82 -36.35
N GLY A 556 -10.53 -9.28 -37.49
CA GLY A 556 -10.59 -9.94 -38.80
C GLY A 556 -9.32 -9.70 -39.64
N CYS A 557 -8.77 -10.78 -40.19
CA CYS A 557 -7.45 -10.83 -40.84
C CYS A 557 -7.50 -10.33 -42.28
N GLU A 558 -7.44 -9.02 -42.51
CA GLU A 558 -6.91 -8.52 -43.78
C GLU A 558 -5.40 -8.33 -43.61
N ARG A 559 -4.63 -9.25 -44.20
CA ARG A 559 -3.18 -9.08 -44.32
C ARG A 559 -2.93 -7.78 -45.07
N VAL A 560 -2.34 -6.80 -44.38
CA VAL A 560 -1.73 -5.65 -45.05
C VAL A 560 -0.62 -6.18 -45.94
N SER A 561 -0.86 -6.26 -47.24
CA SER A 561 0.21 -6.37 -48.22
C SER A 561 1.03 -5.09 -48.12
N VAL A 562 2.17 -5.16 -47.44
CA VAL A 562 3.20 -4.13 -47.52
C VAL A 562 3.65 -4.11 -48.99
N GLN A 563 3.10 -3.20 -49.78
CA GLN A 563 3.64 -2.89 -51.10
C GLN A 563 5.03 -2.31 -50.86
N ALA A 564 6.05 -3.13 -51.11
CA ALA A 564 7.41 -2.65 -51.27
C ALA A 564 7.46 -1.83 -52.56
N ASP A 565 7.31 -0.52 -52.46
CA ASP A 565 7.69 0.39 -53.53
C ASP A 565 9.21 0.35 -53.69
N SER A 566 9.66 -0.46 -54.65
CA SER A 566 11.00 -0.38 -55.21
C SER A 566 10.85 -0.45 -56.73
N PRO A 567 11.20 0.62 -57.48
CA PRO A 567 11.04 0.61 -58.92
C PRO A 567 12.05 -0.37 -59.56
N PRO A 568 11.71 -0.98 -60.70
CA PRO A 568 12.59 -1.94 -61.37
C PRO A 568 13.84 -1.22 -61.88
N LYS A 569 15.02 -1.72 -61.52
CA LYS A 569 16.27 -1.38 -62.22
C LYS A 569 16.23 -2.08 -63.59
N GLU A 570 16.26 -1.28 -64.66
CA GLU A 570 16.48 -1.74 -66.03
C GLU A 570 17.79 -2.53 -66.14
N PRO A 571 17.87 -3.53 -67.04
CA PRO A 571 19.12 -4.22 -67.34
C PRO A 571 19.95 -3.39 -68.32
N LEU A 572 21.14 -2.96 -67.89
CA LEU A 572 22.17 -2.51 -68.83
C LEU A 572 22.88 -3.73 -69.39
N SER A 573 22.86 -3.78 -70.73
CA SER A 573 23.58 -4.66 -71.66
C SER A 573 25.08 -4.77 -71.41
#